data_AF-A0A842IQ91-F1
#
_entry.id   AF-A0A842IQ91-F1
#
_cell.length_a   1.000
_cell.length_b   1.000
_cell.length_c   1.000
_cell.angle_alpha   90.00
_cell.angle_beta   90.00
_cell.angle_gamma   90.00
#
_symmetry.space_group_name_H-M   'P 1'
#
loop_
_entity.id
_entity.type
_entity.pdbx_description
1 polymer ?
#
loop_
_entity_poly.entity_id
_entity_poly.type
_entity_poly.pdbx_seq_one_letter_code
_entity_poly.pdbx_strand_id
1 'polypeptide(L)'
;MKEIENTNENIKLYSSKAIGGATFLGGPLAAGYMISENFKALDKPDDGRKSLIIGIATTIVLFGGMVMLPERIIDKIPRQLIPLIYTGIIWGIVEWTQGDVLKAHKENGNSFFSGWKAAAIGLISLIIIGIGIFGYVYIESNNPAYKIYDTKIAEFSKNESESLTFYDNINFKSNSTLLSELDNKVIPKWERNIQLINELENIDGLPSDLLDQNKTLLTYSELRLEAFLLIKKAISEDTGKYDTQLNMLNIKIENELNKLN
;
A
#
# COMPACT_ATOMS: atom_id res chain seq x y z
N MET A 1 -18.51 52.15 6.33
CA MET A 1 -18.26 50.69 6.31
C MET A 1 -19.63 50.04 6.28
N LYS A 2 -20.02 49.37 5.19
CA LYS A 2 -21.38 48.81 5.06
C LYS A 2 -21.50 47.56 5.93
N GLU A 3 -22.34 47.63 6.96
CA GLU A 3 -22.92 46.48 7.64
C GLU A 3 -23.61 45.58 6.61
N ILE A 4 -23.32 44.29 6.65
CA ILE A 4 -24.12 43.28 5.98
C ILE A 4 -25.08 42.77 7.06
N GLU A 5 -26.27 43.38 7.15
CA GLU A 5 -27.38 42.83 7.92
C GLU A 5 -27.83 41.51 7.27
N ASN A 6 -27.62 40.40 7.97
CA ASN A 6 -28.10 39.09 7.58
C ASN A 6 -29.55 38.92 8.08
N THR A 7 -30.53 39.32 7.27
CA THR A 7 -31.97 39.39 7.63
C THR A 7 -32.75 38.07 7.47
N ASN A 8 -32.08 36.92 7.25
CA ASN A 8 -32.76 35.63 7.20
C ASN A 8 -32.54 34.84 8.51
N GLU A 9 -33.46 35.00 9.47
CA GLU A 9 -33.45 34.30 10.78
C GLU A 9 -33.57 32.76 10.68
N ASN A 10 -33.76 32.20 9.48
CA ASN A 10 -34.07 30.77 9.28
C ASN A 10 -32.94 29.94 8.63
N ILE A 11 -31.77 30.52 8.38
CA ILE A 11 -30.66 29.77 7.76
C ILE A 11 -30.01 28.86 8.81
N LYS A 12 -29.82 27.57 8.48
CA LYS A 12 -29.09 26.62 9.33
C LYS A 12 -27.73 26.32 8.75
N LEU A 13 -26.71 26.39 9.60
CA LEU A 13 -25.33 26.06 9.26
C LEU A 13 -24.89 24.81 10.02
N TYR A 14 -23.88 24.13 9.51
CA TYR A 14 -23.10 23.14 10.24
C TYR A 14 -22.03 23.85 11.07
N SER A 15 -21.99 23.57 12.37
CA SER A 15 -20.97 24.12 13.26
C SER A 15 -19.60 23.50 12.98
N SER A 16 -18.53 24.23 13.32
CA SER A 16 -17.14 23.76 13.21
C SER A 16 -16.92 22.39 13.90
N LYS A 17 -17.50 22.20 15.09
CA LYS A 17 -17.46 20.92 15.82
C LYS A 17 -18.20 19.79 15.09
N ALA A 18 -19.36 20.08 14.51
CA ALA A 18 -20.13 19.10 13.75
C ALA A 18 -19.39 18.67 12.48
N ILE A 19 -18.79 19.63 11.77
CA ILE A 19 -17.95 19.36 10.59
C ILE A 19 -16.76 18.50 10.99
N GLY A 20 -16.01 18.88 12.03
CA GLY A 20 -14.87 18.10 12.52
C GLY A 20 -15.23 16.67 12.93
N GLY A 21 -16.32 16.49 13.68
CA GLY A 21 -16.75 15.15 14.11
C GLY A 21 -17.16 14.24 12.94
N ALA A 22 -17.91 14.77 11.97
CA ALA A 22 -18.30 14.01 10.79
C ALA A 22 -17.14 13.80 9.81
N THR A 23 -16.16 14.71 9.79
CA THR A 23 -14.89 14.53 9.08
C THR A 23 -14.11 13.37 9.68
N PHE A 24 -13.93 13.32 10.99
CA PHE A 24 -13.24 12.22 11.66
C PHE A 24 -13.87 10.84 11.37
N LEU A 25 -15.18 10.80 11.20
CA LEU A 25 -15.92 9.58 10.87
C LEU A 25 -15.88 9.24 9.36
N GLY A 26 -16.18 10.22 8.50
CA GLY A 26 -16.46 10.02 7.07
C GLY A 26 -15.41 10.59 6.12
N GLY A 27 -14.29 11.07 6.65
CA GLY A 27 -13.18 11.63 5.89
C GLY A 27 -13.46 13.01 5.26
N PRO A 28 -12.55 13.46 4.37
CA PRO A 28 -12.65 14.75 3.68
C PRO A 28 -13.91 14.91 2.81
N LEU A 29 -14.53 13.81 2.36
CA LEU A 29 -15.79 13.84 1.61
C LEU A 29 -16.93 14.44 2.44
N ALA A 30 -17.07 13.99 3.70
CA ALA A 30 -18.07 14.52 4.62
C ALA A 30 -17.86 16.02 4.86
N ALA A 31 -16.60 16.41 5.08
CA ALA A 31 -16.21 17.81 5.26
C ALA A 31 -16.56 18.67 4.05
N GLY A 32 -16.12 18.25 2.85
CA GLY A 32 -16.37 18.98 1.60
C GLY A 32 -17.85 19.21 1.35
N TYR A 33 -18.69 18.21 1.64
CA TYR A 33 -20.14 18.35 1.58
C TYR A 33 -20.68 19.38 2.58
N MET A 34 -20.36 19.27 3.88
CA MET A 34 -20.93 20.19 4.88
C MET A 34 -20.42 21.63 4.73
N ILE A 35 -19.14 21.81 4.38
CA ILE A 35 -18.56 23.12 4.05
C ILE A 35 -19.26 23.71 2.82
N SER A 36 -19.55 22.88 1.82
CA SER A 36 -20.32 23.27 0.63
C SER A 36 -21.71 23.78 0.99
N GLU A 37 -22.44 23.03 1.83
CA GLU A 37 -23.78 23.41 2.28
C GLU A 37 -23.77 24.72 3.08
N ASN A 38 -22.76 24.95 3.92
CA ASN A 38 -22.58 26.23 4.60
C ASN A 38 -22.37 27.38 3.61
N PHE A 39 -21.50 27.23 2.61
CA PHE A 39 -21.28 28.29 1.63
C PHE A 39 -22.53 28.59 0.79
N LYS A 40 -23.29 27.56 0.38
CA LYS A 40 -24.56 27.75 -0.33
C LYS A 40 -25.58 28.49 0.54
N ALA A 41 -25.65 28.14 1.82
CA ALA A 41 -26.51 28.81 2.79
C ALA A 41 -26.11 30.28 3.03
N LEU A 42 -24.84 30.62 2.80
CA LEU A 42 -24.28 31.97 2.89
C LEU A 42 -24.25 32.71 1.54
N ASP A 43 -25.05 32.27 0.57
CA ASP A 43 -25.16 32.85 -0.78
C ASP A 43 -23.82 32.89 -1.56
N LYS A 44 -22.96 31.90 -1.31
CA LYS A 44 -21.67 31.69 -1.99
C LYS A 44 -21.61 30.32 -2.70
N PRO A 45 -22.50 30.04 -3.66
CA PRO A 45 -22.61 28.71 -4.27
C PRO A 45 -21.33 28.27 -5.01
N ASP A 46 -20.56 29.20 -5.58
CA ASP A 46 -19.29 28.88 -6.26
C ASP A 46 -18.23 28.35 -5.30
N ASP A 47 -18.07 28.98 -4.15
CA ASP A 47 -17.16 28.51 -3.09
C ASP A 47 -17.66 27.19 -2.50
N GLY A 48 -18.99 27.03 -2.42
CA GLY A 48 -19.60 25.76 -2.04
C GLY A 48 -19.25 24.64 -3.02
N ARG A 49 -19.37 24.87 -4.33
CA ARG A 49 -19.04 23.88 -5.37
C ARG A 49 -17.55 23.52 -5.34
N LYS A 50 -16.66 24.51 -5.20
CA LYS A 50 -15.22 24.28 -5.05
C LYS A 50 -14.92 23.40 -3.83
N SER A 51 -15.54 23.69 -2.69
CA SER A 51 -15.33 22.93 -1.44
C SER A 51 -15.72 21.45 -1.59
N LEU A 52 -16.84 21.16 -2.26
CA LEU A 52 -17.26 19.79 -2.53
C LEU A 52 -16.29 19.07 -3.47
N ILE A 53 -15.88 19.72 -4.57
CA ILE A 53 -14.93 19.14 -5.53
C ILE A 53 -13.60 18.84 -4.85
N ILE A 54 -13.08 19.77 -4.05
CA ILE A 54 -11.84 19.59 -3.29
C ILE A 54 -11.99 18.43 -2.30
N GLY A 55 -13.11 18.32 -1.58
CA GLY A 55 -13.37 17.20 -0.67
C GLY A 55 -13.38 15.85 -1.37
N ILE A 56 -14.02 15.75 -2.54
CA ILE A 56 -14.04 14.55 -3.37
C ILE A 56 -12.62 14.21 -3.88
N ALA A 57 -11.93 15.17 -4.48
CA ALA A 57 -10.59 14.98 -5.01
C ALA A 57 -9.60 14.56 -3.91
N THR A 58 -9.65 15.22 -2.75
CA THR A 58 -8.81 14.89 -1.59
C THR A 58 -9.10 13.47 -1.09
N THR A 59 -10.37 13.06 -1.06
CA THR A 59 -10.77 11.70 -0.69
C THR A 59 -10.17 10.67 -1.65
N ILE A 60 -10.29 10.89 -2.96
CA ILE A 60 -9.72 9.99 -3.97
C ILE A 60 -8.20 9.90 -3.83
N VAL A 61 -7.51 11.03 -3.71
CA VAL A 61 -6.04 11.05 -3.59
C VAL A 61 -5.58 10.39 -2.29
N LEU A 62 -6.24 10.69 -1.17
CA LEU A 62 -5.84 10.17 0.14
C LEU A 62 -6.06 8.65 0.23
N PHE A 63 -7.25 8.16 -0.11
CA PHE A 63 -7.54 6.72 -0.01
C PHE A 63 -6.98 5.91 -1.18
N GLY A 64 -6.96 6.47 -2.39
CA GLY A 64 -6.28 5.84 -3.53
C GLY A 64 -4.77 5.73 -3.32
N GLY A 65 -4.16 6.78 -2.75
CA GLY A 65 -2.75 6.74 -2.35
C GLY A 65 -2.47 5.68 -1.27
N MET A 66 -3.38 5.50 -0.31
CA MET A 66 -3.24 4.45 0.71
C MET A 66 -3.24 3.05 0.11
N VAL A 67 -4.11 2.78 -0.86
CA VAL A 67 -4.19 1.46 -1.51
C VAL A 67 -2.91 1.14 -2.30
N MET A 68 -2.18 2.15 -2.76
CA MET A 68 -0.90 1.99 -3.45
C MET A 68 0.29 1.84 -2.50
N LEU A 69 0.13 2.08 -1.20
CA LEU A 69 1.23 1.96 -0.25
C LEU A 69 1.48 0.49 0.10
N PRO A 70 2.74 0.06 0.14
CA PRO A 70 3.11 -1.24 0.66
C PRO A 70 2.67 -1.49 2.10
N GLU A 71 2.27 -2.72 2.43
CA GLU A 71 1.83 -3.11 3.78
C GLU A 71 2.89 -2.78 4.84
N ARG A 72 4.17 -3.02 4.54
CA ARG A 72 5.33 -2.69 5.40
C ARG A 72 5.41 -1.21 5.84
N ILE A 73 4.81 -0.30 5.07
CA ILE A 73 4.72 1.13 5.39
C ILE A 73 3.46 1.40 6.18
N ILE A 74 2.32 0.86 5.74
CA ILE A 74 1.00 1.07 6.37
C ILE A 74 1.01 0.58 7.82
N ASP A 75 1.61 -0.57 8.10
CA ASP A 75 1.64 -1.18 9.44
C ASP A 75 2.40 -0.33 10.48
N LYS A 76 3.29 0.56 10.01
CA LYS A 76 4.03 1.49 10.88
C LYS A 76 3.22 2.74 11.22
N ILE A 77 2.11 3.00 10.53
CA ILE A 77 1.29 4.19 10.72
C ILE A 77 0.21 3.89 11.79
N PRO A 78 0.17 4.63 12.91
CA PRO A 78 -0.89 4.47 13.90
C PRO A 78 -2.27 4.75 13.27
N ARG A 79 -3.24 3.86 13.48
CA ARG A 79 -4.57 3.89 12.83
C ARG A 79 -5.32 5.22 12.98
N GLN A 80 -5.15 5.90 14.12
CA GLN A 80 -5.83 7.16 14.42
C GLN A 80 -5.10 8.38 13.84
N LEU A 81 -3.82 8.24 13.44
CA LEU A 81 -2.99 9.37 13.05
C LEU A 81 -3.54 10.06 11.80
N ILE A 82 -3.90 9.30 10.78
CA ILE A 82 -4.41 9.88 9.53
C ILE A 82 -5.76 10.60 9.76
N PRO A 83 -6.76 9.98 10.43
CA PRO A 83 -7.98 10.69 10.84
C PRO A 83 -7.75 11.98 11.62
N LEU A 84 -6.82 11.98 12.57
CA LEU A 84 -6.51 13.16 13.36
C LEU A 84 -5.88 14.26 12.50
N ILE A 85 -4.95 13.92 11.61
CA ILE A 85 -4.28 14.88 10.73
C ILE A 85 -5.29 15.57 9.80
N TYR A 86 -6.06 14.81 9.02
CA TYR A 86 -6.98 15.45 8.08
C TYR A 86 -8.10 16.21 8.82
N THR A 87 -8.52 15.74 10.00
CA THR A 87 -9.55 16.44 10.80
C THR A 87 -9.01 17.76 11.33
N GLY A 88 -7.77 17.79 11.81
CA GLY A 88 -7.10 19.02 12.26
C GLY A 88 -6.94 20.03 11.12
N ILE A 89 -6.52 19.56 9.94
CA ILE A 89 -6.41 20.40 8.74
C ILE A 89 -7.78 20.99 8.36
N ILE A 90 -8.81 20.15 8.31
CA ILE A 90 -10.18 20.58 7.96
C ILE A 90 -10.74 21.53 9.01
N TRP A 91 -10.51 21.28 10.29
CA TRP A 91 -10.89 22.21 11.35
C TRP A 91 -10.23 23.58 11.15
N GLY A 92 -8.93 23.62 10.86
CA GLY A 92 -8.22 24.85 10.51
C GLY A 92 -8.81 25.56 9.28
N ILE A 93 -9.15 24.82 8.22
CA ILE A 93 -9.79 25.37 7.01
C ILE A 93 -11.16 25.96 7.34
N VAL A 94 -11.97 25.29 8.16
CA VAL A 94 -13.30 25.77 8.55
C VAL A 94 -13.20 27.05 9.38
N GLU A 95 -12.29 27.10 10.37
CA GLU A 95 -12.08 28.30 11.16
C GLU A 95 -11.57 29.46 10.29
N TRP A 96 -10.67 29.20 9.35
CA TRP A 96 -10.13 30.21 8.43
C TRP A 96 -11.18 30.75 7.45
N THR A 97 -12.07 29.90 6.95
CA THR A 97 -13.02 30.28 5.88
C THR A 97 -14.41 30.68 6.38
N GLN A 98 -14.88 30.08 7.48
CA GLN A 98 -16.25 30.23 7.97
C GLN A 98 -16.31 30.61 9.46
N GLY A 99 -15.18 30.65 10.18
CA GLY A 99 -15.14 30.81 11.64
C GLY A 99 -15.86 32.06 12.16
N ASP A 100 -15.59 33.23 11.56
CA ASP A 100 -16.21 34.49 12.01
C ASP A 100 -17.73 34.50 11.80
N VAL A 101 -18.19 33.99 10.66
CA VAL A 101 -19.62 33.87 10.36
C VAL A 101 -20.30 32.87 11.29
N LEU A 102 -19.66 31.74 11.58
CA LEU A 102 -20.19 30.74 12.52
C LEU A 102 -20.27 31.28 13.95
N LYS A 103 -19.32 32.12 14.38
CA LYS A 103 -19.36 32.80 15.69
C LYS A 103 -20.51 33.80 15.75
N ALA A 104 -20.64 34.69 14.78
CA ALA A 104 -21.74 35.64 14.70
C ALA A 104 -23.11 34.93 14.65
N HIS A 105 -23.22 33.84 13.89
CA HIS A 105 -24.42 33.00 13.84
C HIS A 105 -24.83 32.48 15.22
N LYS A 106 -23.84 32.04 16.01
CA LYS A 106 -24.06 31.56 17.38
C LYS A 106 -24.43 32.68 18.35
N GLU A 107 -23.75 33.82 18.27
CA GLU A 107 -23.96 34.99 19.13
C GLU A 107 -25.34 35.61 18.93
N ASN A 108 -25.85 35.59 17.70
CA ASN A 108 -27.20 36.02 17.35
C ASN A 108 -28.29 34.99 17.74
N GLY A 109 -27.93 33.88 18.38
CA GLY A 109 -28.90 32.85 18.81
C GLY A 109 -29.46 31.99 17.69
N ASN A 110 -28.88 32.04 16.48
CA ASN A 110 -29.38 31.25 15.35
C ASN A 110 -29.08 29.75 15.53
N SER A 111 -29.97 28.92 14.99
CA SER A 111 -29.85 27.47 15.12
C SER A 111 -28.83 26.85 14.15
N PHE A 112 -28.09 25.86 14.64
CA PHE A 112 -27.24 24.98 13.81
C PHE A 112 -27.99 23.69 13.45
N PHE A 113 -27.53 23.01 12.40
CA PHE A 113 -27.90 21.60 12.20
C PHE A 113 -27.46 20.75 13.41
N SER A 114 -28.24 19.72 13.71
CA SER A 114 -27.94 18.80 14.82
C SER A 114 -26.67 18.00 14.54
N GLY A 115 -25.94 17.65 15.61
CA GLY A 115 -24.78 16.76 15.52
C GLY A 115 -25.13 15.40 14.92
N TRP A 116 -26.34 14.89 15.15
CA TRP A 116 -26.83 13.64 14.54
C TRP A 116 -26.95 13.73 13.02
N LYS A 117 -27.39 14.87 12.47
CA LYS A 117 -27.41 15.07 11.02
C LYS A 117 -25.99 15.04 10.45
N ALA A 118 -25.04 15.68 11.11
CA ALA A 118 -23.64 15.64 10.71
C ALA A 118 -23.06 14.22 10.80
N ALA A 119 -23.31 13.50 11.90
CA ALA A 119 -22.88 12.11 12.07
C ALA A 119 -23.46 11.19 10.97
N ALA A 120 -24.72 11.36 10.59
CA ALA A 120 -25.33 10.63 9.47
C ALA A 120 -24.63 10.91 8.14
N ILE A 121 -24.25 12.16 7.87
CA ILE A 121 -23.46 12.52 6.67
C ILE A 121 -22.07 11.87 6.71
N GLY A 122 -21.43 11.87 7.88
CA GLY A 122 -20.17 11.16 8.09
C GLY A 122 -20.30 9.67 7.78
N LEU A 123 -21.36 9.02 8.28
CA LEU A 123 -21.64 7.61 8.01
C LEU A 123 -21.91 7.32 6.52
N ILE A 124 -22.70 8.16 5.84
CA ILE A 124 -22.95 8.01 4.40
C ILE A 124 -21.64 8.13 3.63
N SER A 125 -20.80 9.10 3.97
CA SER A 125 -19.49 9.28 3.32
C SER A 125 -18.59 8.07 3.55
N LEU A 126 -18.57 7.53 4.77
CA LEU A 126 -17.86 6.31 5.10
C LEU A 126 -18.35 5.11 4.26
N ILE A 127 -19.66 4.96 4.08
CA ILE A 127 -20.23 3.89 3.23
C ILE A 127 -19.81 4.07 1.77
N ILE A 128 -19.83 5.29 1.23
CA ILE A 128 -19.39 5.57 -0.14
C ILE A 128 -17.92 5.18 -0.33
N ILE A 129 -17.06 5.58 0.61
CA ILE A 129 -15.63 5.22 0.60
C ILE A 129 -15.47 3.69 0.70
N GLY A 130 -16.21 3.06 1.62
CA GLY A 130 -16.20 1.61 1.83
C GLY A 130 -16.60 0.81 0.59
N ILE A 131 -17.63 1.26 -0.14
CA ILE A 131 -18.04 0.66 -1.42
C ILE A 131 -16.91 0.76 -2.45
N GLY A 132 -16.24 1.91 -2.53
CA GLY A 132 -15.10 2.10 -3.43
C GLY A 132 -13.93 1.15 -3.12
N ILE A 133 -13.53 1.07 -1.85
CA ILE A 133 -12.46 0.17 -1.39
C ILE A 133 -12.85 -1.30 -1.64
N PHE A 134 -14.08 -1.69 -1.26
CA PHE A 134 -14.56 -3.04 -1.48
C PHE A 134 -14.59 -3.40 -2.97
N GLY A 135 -15.04 -2.49 -3.82
CA GLY A 135 -15.03 -2.68 -5.27
C GLY A 135 -13.64 -2.91 -5.82
N TYR A 136 -12.65 -2.12 -5.36
CA TYR A 136 -11.25 -2.33 -5.72
C TYR A 136 -10.74 -3.70 -5.25
N VAL A 137 -10.91 -4.06 -3.98
CA VAL A 137 -10.47 -5.34 -3.42
C VAL A 137 -11.13 -6.51 -4.14
N TYR A 138 -12.40 -6.41 -4.48
CA TYR A 138 -13.12 -7.44 -5.23
C TYR A 138 -12.50 -7.64 -6.62
N ILE A 139 -12.17 -6.57 -7.34
CA ILE A 139 -11.50 -6.66 -8.64
C ILE A 139 -10.11 -7.28 -8.50
N GLU A 140 -9.31 -6.80 -7.53
CA GLU A 140 -7.95 -7.29 -7.28
C GLU A 140 -7.95 -8.78 -6.90
N SER A 141 -8.87 -9.22 -6.05
CA SER A 141 -8.97 -10.63 -5.63
C SER A 141 -9.29 -11.61 -6.78
N ASN A 142 -9.83 -11.10 -7.90
CA ASN A 142 -10.13 -11.89 -9.09
C ASN A 142 -9.05 -11.74 -10.19
N ASN A 143 -7.95 -11.06 -9.89
CA ASN A 143 -6.86 -10.84 -10.83
C ASN A 143 -6.16 -12.18 -11.19
N PRO A 144 -6.18 -12.61 -12.47
CA PRO A 144 -5.59 -13.88 -12.87
C PRO A 144 -4.07 -13.93 -12.69
N ALA A 145 -3.40 -12.77 -12.58
CA ALA A 145 -1.97 -12.68 -12.34
C ALA A 145 -1.55 -13.43 -11.06
N TYR A 146 -2.34 -13.37 -9.98
CA TYR A 146 -2.02 -14.07 -8.74
C TYR A 146 -1.94 -15.58 -8.92
N LYS A 147 -2.88 -16.18 -9.67
CA LYS A 147 -2.85 -17.63 -9.92
C LYS A 147 -1.60 -18.04 -10.70
N ILE A 148 -1.19 -17.24 -11.68
CA ILE A 148 0.04 -17.49 -12.44
C ILE A 148 1.26 -17.33 -11.54
N TYR A 149 1.27 -16.29 -10.70
CA TYR A 149 2.31 -16.02 -9.72
C TYR A 149 2.49 -17.20 -8.76
N ASP A 150 1.42 -17.62 -8.08
CA ASP A 150 1.44 -18.74 -7.13
C ASP A 150 1.94 -20.04 -7.77
N THR A 151 1.52 -20.31 -9.01
CA THR A 151 1.96 -21.51 -9.74
C THR A 151 3.46 -21.51 -9.99
N LYS A 152 4.00 -20.37 -10.44
CA LYS A 152 5.44 -20.24 -10.75
C LYS A 152 6.28 -20.20 -9.48
N ILE A 153 5.80 -19.55 -8.42
CA ILE A 153 6.48 -19.56 -7.10
C ILE A 153 6.46 -20.97 -6.49
N ALA A 154 5.40 -21.76 -6.66
CA ALA A 154 5.40 -23.15 -6.22
C ALA A 154 6.43 -24.01 -6.97
N GLU A 155 6.58 -23.81 -8.30
CA GLU A 155 7.65 -24.44 -9.08
C GLU A 155 9.03 -23.99 -8.60
N PHE A 156 9.20 -22.69 -8.35
CA PHE A 156 10.43 -22.11 -7.80
C PHE A 156 10.84 -22.77 -6.49
N SER A 157 9.94 -22.83 -5.51
CA SER A 157 10.19 -23.38 -4.18
C SER A 157 10.50 -24.87 -4.23
N LYS A 158 9.85 -25.61 -5.14
CA LYS A 158 10.17 -27.02 -5.38
C LYS A 158 11.59 -27.18 -5.92
N ASN A 159 11.95 -26.42 -6.94
CA ASN A 159 13.28 -26.45 -7.54
C ASN A 159 14.37 -26.09 -6.52
N GLU A 160 14.14 -25.07 -5.71
CA GLU A 160 15.03 -24.67 -4.62
C GLU A 160 15.21 -25.82 -3.62
N SER A 161 14.11 -26.31 -3.04
CA SER A 161 14.13 -27.36 -2.02
C SER A 161 14.87 -28.60 -2.52
N GLU A 162 14.55 -29.09 -3.72
CA GLU A 162 15.22 -30.24 -4.29
C GLU A 162 16.71 -29.98 -4.60
N SER A 163 17.08 -28.75 -4.97
CA SER A 163 18.48 -28.38 -5.25
C SER A 163 19.32 -28.28 -3.99
N LEU A 164 18.75 -27.77 -2.89
CA LEU A 164 19.46 -27.61 -1.62
C LEU A 164 19.76 -28.94 -0.93
N THR A 165 19.04 -30.02 -1.25
CA THR A 165 19.39 -31.39 -0.80
C THR A 165 20.78 -31.85 -1.27
N PHE A 166 21.40 -31.15 -2.23
CA PHE A 166 22.78 -31.38 -2.62
C PHE A 166 23.73 -31.27 -1.43
N TYR A 167 23.54 -30.28 -0.55
CA TYR A 167 24.41 -30.04 0.61
C TYR A 167 24.38 -31.21 1.60
N ASP A 168 23.24 -31.88 1.78
CA ASP A 168 23.10 -33.04 2.66
C ASP A 168 23.95 -34.23 2.18
N ASN A 169 24.21 -34.29 0.88
CA ASN A 169 24.84 -35.43 0.21
C ASN A 169 26.34 -35.23 -0.08
N ILE A 170 26.86 -34.01 0.09
CA ILE A 170 28.20 -33.61 -0.39
C ILE A 170 29.33 -34.43 0.26
N ASN A 171 29.15 -34.86 1.51
CA ASN A 171 30.15 -35.62 2.25
C ASN A 171 30.06 -37.15 2.04
N PHE A 172 29.01 -37.63 1.37
CA PHE A 172 28.71 -39.07 1.27
C PHE A 172 28.84 -39.62 -0.16
N LYS A 173 28.82 -38.76 -1.18
CA LYS A 173 28.89 -39.15 -2.59
C LYS A 173 30.29 -38.90 -3.17
N SER A 174 30.65 -39.69 -4.18
CA SER A 174 31.90 -39.47 -4.91
C SER A 174 31.86 -38.19 -5.76
N ASN A 175 33.02 -37.60 -6.04
CA ASN A 175 33.13 -36.37 -6.86
C ASN A 175 32.44 -36.53 -8.22
N SER A 176 32.54 -37.68 -8.89
CA SER A 176 31.88 -37.91 -10.18
C SER A 176 30.36 -37.93 -10.08
N THR A 177 29.82 -38.51 -9.00
CA THR A 177 28.37 -38.48 -8.72
C THR A 177 27.90 -37.06 -8.43
N LEU A 178 28.66 -36.31 -7.63
CA LEU A 178 28.34 -34.92 -7.30
C LEU A 178 28.37 -34.01 -8.54
N LEU A 179 29.37 -34.15 -9.41
CA LEU A 179 29.45 -33.41 -10.67
C LEU A 179 28.25 -33.73 -11.58
N SER A 180 27.88 -35.02 -11.69
CA SER A 180 26.71 -35.42 -12.47
C SER A 180 25.40 -34.85 -11.91
N GLU A 181 25.26 -34.78 -10.58
CA GLU A 181 24.09 -34.18 -9.93
C GLU A 181 24.03 -32.66 -10.13
N LEU A 182 25.17 -31.98 -10.06
CA LEU A 182 25.26 -30.55 -10.36
C LEU A 182 24.81 -30.26 -11.80
N ASP A 183 25.33 -31.01 -12.76
CA ASP A 183 25.09 -30.78 -14.18
C ASP A 183 23.67 -31.14 -14.63
N ASN A 184 23.13 -32.23 -14.12
CA ASN A 184 21.85 -32.76 -14.61
C ASN A 184 20.64 -32.34 -13.76
N LYS A 185 20.86 -31.79 -12.56
CA LYS A 185 19.76 -31.47 -11.64
C LYS A 185 19.88 -30.08 -11.03
N VAL A 186 20.97 -29.79 -10.30
CA VAL A 186 21.05 -28.59 -9.44
C VAL A 186 21.16 -27.31 -10.27
N ILE A 187 22.14 -27.23 -11.16
CA ILE A 187 22.37 -26.03 -11.98
C ILE A 187 21.15 -25.74 -12.88
N PRO A 188 20.59 -26.71 -13.64
CA PRO A 188 19.42 -26.46 -14.49
C PRO A 188 18.19 -25.96 -13.72
N LYS A 189 18.01 -26.38 -12.46
CA LYS A 189 16.90 -25.92 -11.61
C LYS A 189 17.05 -24.46 -11.20
N TRP A 190 18.26 -24.01 -10.88
CA TRP A 190 18.50 -22.60 -10.58
C TRP A 190 18.37 -21.73 -11.82
N GLU A 191 18.84 -22.20 -12.98
CA GLU A 191 18.60 -21.52 -14.26
C GLU A 191 17.10 -21.41 -14.56
N ARG A 192 16.34 -22.48 -14.32
CA ARG A 192 14.87 -22.46 -14.45
C ARG A 192 14.23 -21.48 -13.47
N ASN A 193 14.69 -21.40 -12.24
CA ASN A 193 14.18 -20.43 -11.26
C ASN A 193 14.42 -18.98 -11.68
N ILE A 194 15.60 -18.66 -12.19
CA ILE A 194 15.88 -17.34 -12.77
C ILE A 194 14.91 -17.05 -13.94
N GLN A 195 14.68 -18.03 -14.81
CA GLN A 195 13.72 -17.89 -15.91
C GLN A 195 12.29 -17.67 -15.42
N LEU A 196 11.84 -18.42 -14.40
CA LEU A 196 10.52 -18.26 -13.78
C LEU A 196 10.31 -16.84 -13.28
N ILE A 197 11.28 -16.26 -12.58
CA ILE A 197 11.20 -14.88 -12.07
C ILE A 197 11.14 -13.87 -13.22
N ASN A 198 11.98 -14.02 -14.25
CA ASN A 198 11.93 -13.16 -15.42
C ASN A 198 10.57 -13.25 -16.16
N GLU A 199 9.96 -14.44 -16.22
CA GLU A 199 8.61 -14.62 -16.75
C GLU A 199 7.57 -13.88 -15.89
N LEU A 200 7.74 -13.83 -14.56
CA LEU A 200 6.85 -13.12 -13.63
C LEU A 200 6.94 -11.59 -13.75
N GLU A 201 8.12 -11.04 -14.05
CA GLU A 201 8.27 -9.59 -14.24
C GLU A 201 7.48 -9.03 -15.43
N ASN A 202 7.13 -9.90 -16.39
CA ASN A 202 6.40 -9.53 -17.61
C ASN A 202 4.88 -9.76 -17.50
N ILE A 203 4.36 -10.10 -16.32
CA ILE A 203 2.93 -10.33 -16.12
C ILE A 203 2.22 -9.00 -15.84
N ASP A 204 1.27 -8.67 -16.72
CA ASP A 204 0.37 -7.53 -16.51
C ASP A 204 -0.50 -7.71 -15.26
N GLY A 205 -0.65 -6.62 -14.50
CA GLY A 205 -1.50 -6.60 -13.32
C GLY A 205 -0.86 -7.18 -12.06
N LEU A 206 0.42 -7.51 -12.06
CA LEU A 206 1.09 -7.92 -10.83
C LEU A 206 1.30 -6.70 -9.89
N PRO A 207 0.92 -6.79 -8.60
CA PRO A 207 1.17 -5.74 -7.63
C PRO A 207 2.64 -5.37 -7.48
N SER A 208 2.90 -4.09 -7.20
CA SER A 208 4.27 -3.56 -7.04
C SER A 208 5.08 -4.27 -5.95
N ASP A 209 4.44 -4.71 -4.87
CA ASP A 209 5.12 -5.45 -3.79
C ASP A 209 5.64 -6.82 -4.25
N LEU A 210 4.90 -7.52 -5.11
CA LEU A 210 5.35 -8.79 -5.69
C LEU A 210 6.46 -8.57 -6.71
N LEU A 211 6.45 -7.44 -7.44
CA LEU A 211 7.57 -7.07 -8.31
C LEU A 211 8.85 -6.78 -7.53
N ASP A 212 8.75 -6.14 -6.37
CA ASP A 212 9.91 -5.91 -5.49
C ASP A 212 10.41 -7.23 -4.87
N GLN A 213 9.50 -8.14 -4.53
CA GLN A 213 9.86 -9.50 -4.10
C GLN A 213 10.60 -10.27 -5.20
N ASN A 214 10.13 -10.20 -6.45
CA ASN A 214 10.76 -10.83 -7.60
C ASN A 214 12.21 -10.40 -7.80
N LYS A 215 12.51 -9.10 -7.68
CA LYS A 215 13.91 -8.60 -7.78
C LYS A 215 14.82 -9.25 -6.73
N THR A 216 14.30 -9.42 -5.52
CA THR A 216 15.04 -10.06 -4.42
C THR A 216 15.24 -11.55 -4.69
N LEU A 217 14.19 -12.25 -5.15
CA LEU A 217 14.27 -13.66 -5.55
C LEU A 217 15.20 -13.90 -6.74
N LEU A 218 15.24 -12.99 -7.71
CA LEU A 218 16.15 -13.04 -8.86
C LEU A 218 17.60 -12.95 -8.38
N THR A 219 17.92 -11.92 -7.60
CA THR A 219 19.26 -11.72 -7.04
C THR A 219 19.69 -12.92 -6.19
N TYR A 220 18.80 -13.43 -5.34
CA TYR A 220 19.02 -14.65 -4.58
C TYR A 220 19.36 -15.86 -5.47
N SER A 221 18.60 -16.07 -6.53
CA SER A 221 18.77 -17.20 -7.46
C SER A 221 20.08 -17.11 -8.24
N GLU A 222 20.47 -15.91 -8.67
CA GLU A 222 21.74 -15.67 -9.35
C GLU A 222 22.94 -15.96 -8.44
N LEU A 223 22.89 -15.51 -7.19
CA LEU A 223 23.93 -15.80 -6.18
C LEU A 223 24.02 -17.31 -5.89
N ARG A 224 22.88 -18.01 -5.80
CA ARG A 224 22.83 -19.46 -5.62
C ARG A 224 23.42 -20.20 -6.82
N LEU A 225 23.08 -19.79 -8.04
CA LEU A 225 23.65 -20.36 -9.27
C LEU A 225 25.17 -20.16 -9.29
N GLU A 226 25.66 -18.96 -8.97
CA GLU A 226 27.09 -18.66 -8.89
C GLU A 226 27.80 -19.57 -7.86
N ALA A 227 27.21 -19.75 -6.68
CA ALA A 227 27.74 -20.63 -5.65
C ALA A 227 27.85 -22.08 -6.14
N PHE A 228 26.81 -22.63 -6.78
CA PHE A 228 26.84 -24.00 -7.30
C PHE A 228 27.82 -24.19 -8.46
N LEU A 229 27.98 -23.18 -9.33
CA LEU A 229 29.01 -23.19 -10.37
C LEU A 229 30.42 -23.20 -9.78
N LEU A 230 30.62 -22.49 -8.67
CA LEU A 230 31.90 -22.44 -7.97
C LEU A 230 32.21 -23.74 -7.22
N ILE A 231 31.19 -24.35 -6.58
CA ILE A 231 31.28 -25.69 -6.00
C ILE A 231 31.65 -26.72 -7.07
N LYS A 232 31.03 -26.66 -8.25
CA LYS A 232 31.37 -27.53 -9.38
C LYS A 232 32.85 -27.43 -9.74
N LYS A 233 33.39 -26.20 -9.82
CA LYS A 233 34.82 -25.96 -10.08
C LYS A 233 35.69 -26.58 -8.99
N ALA A 234 35.37 -26.31 -7.72
CA ALA A 234 36.11 -26.85 -6.57
C ALA A 234 36.20 -28.38 -6.58
N ILE A 235 35.08 -29.06 -6.86
CA ILE A 235 35.03 -30.53 -6.95
C ILE A 235 35.80 -31.05 -8.18
N SER A 236 35.67 -30.37 -9.32
CA SER A 236 36.34 -30.79 -10.56
C SER A 236 37.87 -30.64 -10.49
N GLU A 237 38.35 -29.65 -9.76
CA GLU A 237 39.76 -29.33 -9.58
C GLU A 237 40.34 -29.92 -8.29
N ASP A 238 39.52 -30.57 -7.47
CA ASP A 238 39.85 -31.14 -6.16
C ASP A 238 40.62 -30.14 -5.26
N THR A 239 40.04 -28.95 -5.07
CA THR A 239 40.71 -27.82 -4.42
C THR A 239 39.79 -26.99 -3.53
N GLY A 240 40.33 -26.52 -2.39
CA GLY A 240 39.68 -25.56 -1.49
C GLY A 240 39.95 -24.09 -1.82
N LYS A 241 40.59 -23.77 -2.96
CA LYS A 241 40.97 -22.37 -3.29
C LYS A 241 39.77 -21.41 -3.43
N TYR A 242 38.56 -21.95 -3.50
CA TYR A 242 37.31 -21.20 -3.66
C TYR A 242 36.55 -20.96 -2.36
N ASP A 243 37.00 -21.50 -1.22
CA ASP A 243 36.28 -21.46 0.06
C ASP A 243 35.98 -20.03 0.51
N THR A 244 36.94 -19.12 0.35
CA THR A 244 36.75 -17.69 0.69
C THR A 244 35.65 -17.05 -0.17
N GLN A 245 35.61 -17.35 -1.48
CA GLN A 245 34.60 -16.81 -2.39
C GLN A 245 33.22 -17.40 -2.08
N LEU A 246 33.15 -18.70 -1.78
CA LEU A 246 31.91 -19.37 -1.35
C LEU A 246 31.35 -18.77 -0.06
N ASN A 247 32.21 -18.49 0.93
CA ASN A 247 31.80 -17.83 2.16
C ASN A 247 31.23 -16.43 1.91
N MET A 248 31.85 -15.64 1.01
CA MET A 248 31.32 -14.33 0.62
C MET A 248 29.96 -14.43 -0.08
N LEU A 249 29.79 -15.41 -0.97
CA LEU A 249 28.50 -15.66 -1.63
C LEU A 249 27.42 -16.06 -0.63
N ASN A 250 27.74 -16.93 0.34
CA ASN A 250 26.80 -17.32 1.39
C ASN A 250 26.34 -16.13 2.24
N ILE A 251 27.24 -15.20 2.59
CA ILE A 251 26.87 -13.97 3.31
C ILE A 251 25.91 -13.11 2.46
N LYS A 252 26.18 -12.96 1.15
CA LYS A 252 25.28 -12.22 0.25
C LYS A 252 23.92 -12.89 0.15
N ILE A 253 23.89 -14.22 0.04
CA ILE A 253 22.66 -15.02 0.01
C ILE A 253 21.84 -14.79 1.29
N GLU A 254 22.46 -14.86 2.46
CA GLU A 254 21.79 -14.64 3.73
C GLU A 254 21.20 -13.22 3.83
N ASN A 255 21.94 -12.22 3.34
CA ASN A 255 21.44 -10.84 3.27
C ASN A 255 20.21 -10.70 2.38
N GLU A 256 20.15 -11.38 1.23
CA GLU A 256 18.96 -11.35 0.37
C GLU A 256 17.78 -12.08 1.01
N LEU A 257 18.01 -13.23 1.64
CA LEU A 257 16.96 -13.96 2.38
C LEU A 257 16.36 -13.13 3.51
N ASN A 258 17.19 -12.35 4.22
CA ASN A 258 16.73 -11.45 5.27
C ASN A 258 15.82 -10.31 4.77
N LYS A 259 15.82 -9.99 3.47
CA LYS A 259 14.88 -9.01 2.88
C LYS A 259 13.52 -9.61 2.56
N LEU A 260 13.43 -10.94 2.48
CA LEU A 260 12.20 -11.69 2.20
C LEU A 260 11.41 -12.03 3.48
N ASN A 261 12.01 -11.80 4.66
CA ASN A 261 11.42 -11.97 5.99
C ASN A 261 10.96 -10.63 6.58
#